data_AF-A0A4P5SB19-F1
#
_entry.id   AF-A0A4P5SB19-F1
#
_cell.length_a   1.000
_cell.length_b   1.000
_cell.length_c   1.000
_cell.angle_alpha   90.00
_cell.angle_beta   90.00
_cell.angle_gamma   90.00
#
_symmetry.space_group_name_H-M   'P 1'
#
loop_
_entity.id
_entity.type
_entity.pdbx_description
1 polymer ?
#
loop_
_entity_poly.entity_id
_entity_poly.type
_entity_poly.pdbx_seq_one_letter_code
_entity_poly.pdbx_strand_id
1 'polypeptide(L)'
;MLDLDHKISQSFKNLLLISGLVLLVGCSSPPKLSLVVATTATPYLSVTTALASTTSSTIALNTTQVEVDRDQLVKPQFEELLQWQDKCYQKPSICRVEEFTIVGTKYHQALAEQISLFAKNNINSRLGNGKREVKIELISLDDASLVAHVDACIYDTVIMYMDGFIFNDYVTSAHTQWTLQWDNERWRWIDYQILRREYNTNICQHLP
;
A
#
# COMPACT_ATOMS: atom_id res chain seq x y z
N MET A 1 34.98 23.33 0.94
CA MET A 1 34.91 22.97 -0.49
C MET A 1 33.44 23.03 -0.87
N LEU A 2 32.99 24.24 -1.22
CA LEU A 2 31.60 24.66 -1.42
C LEU A 2 31.42 24.88 -2.92
N ASP A 3 30.88 23.92 -3.67
CA ASP A 3 30.42 24.20 -5.05
C ASP A 3 29.55 23.08 -5.69
N LEU A 4 28.65 22.44 -4.93
CA LEU A 4 27.68 21.48 -5.49
C LEU A 4 26.23 21.95 -5.42
N ASP A 5 25.87 22.78 -4.43
CA ASP A 5 24.49 23.26 -4.24
C ASP A 5 24.03 24.25 -5.31
N HIS A 6 24.95 25.00 -5.94
CA HIS A 6 24.58 25.99 -6.94
C HIS A 6 24.16 25.36 -8.28
N LYS A 7 24.73 24.18 -8.61
CA LYS A 7 24.52 23.52 -9.91
C LYS A 7 23.18 22.78 -9.99
N ILE A 8 22.70 22.24 -8.87
CA ILE A 8 21.41 21.56 -8.79
C ILE A 8 20.26 22.59 -8.82
N SER A 9 20.43 23.75 -8.20
CA SER A 9 19.43 24.83 -8.19
C SER A 9 19.25 25.51 -9.57
N GLN A 10 20.32 25.64 -10.37
CA GLN A 10 20.24 26.22 -11.72
C GLN A 10 19.60 25.28 -12.75
N SER A 11 19.80 23.97 -12.62
CA SER A 11 19.18 22.96 -13.50
C SER A 11 17.64 22.99 -13.41
N PHE A 12 17.09 23.19 -12.21
CA PHE A 12 15.65 23.30 -12.00
C PHE A 12 15.04 24.61 -12.51
N LYS A 13 15.78 25.72 -12.49
CA LYS A 13 15.30 27.02 -12.99
C LYS A 13 15.28 27.08 -14.52
N ASN A 14 16.19 26.40 -15.20
CA ASN A 14 16.23 26.37 -16.67
C ASN A 14 15.23 25.41 -17.32
N LEU A 15 14.56 24.54 -16.54
CA LEU A 15 13.49 23.68 -17.05
C LEU A 15 12.11 24.36 -17.08
N LEU A 16 11.95 25.52 -16.44
CA LEU A 16 10.68 26.25 -16.33
C LEU A 16 10.48 27.36 -17.38
N LEU A 17 11.40 27.50 -18.35
CA LEU A 17 11.41 28.62 -19.31
C LEU A 17 11.21 28.23 -20.78
N ILE A 18 10.73 27.02 -21.08
CA ILE A 18 10.39 26.62 -22.46
C ILE A 18 9.07 25.87 -22.49
N SER A 19 7.96 26.60 -22.39
CA SER A 19 6.67 26.19 -22.97
C SER A 19 5.68 27.35 -22.89
N GLY A 20 5.89 28.34 -23.77
CA GLY A 20 4.89 29.34 -24.10
C GLY A 20 4.53 29.23 -25.58
N LEU A 21 3.45 28.51 -25.89
CA LEU A 21 2.53 28.90 -26.96
C LEU A 21 1.16 28.23 -26.77
N VAL A 22 0.15 29.06 -26.99
CA VAL A 22 -1.28 28.91 -26.71
C VAL A 22 -1.98 28.01 -27.72
N LEU A 23 -2.90 27.14 -27.24
CA LEU A 23 -4.13 26.81 -27.97
C LEU A 23 -5.32 26.70 -27.00
N LEU A 24 -6.28 27.59 -27.21
CA LEU A 24 -7.67 27.54 -26.74
C LEU A 24 -8.32 26.23 -27.22
N VAL A 25 -9.22 25.62 -26.43
CA VAL A 25 -10.65 25.28 -26.70
C VAL A 25 -11.13 24.30 -25.61
N GLY A 26 -12.29 24.57 -25.00
CA GLY A 26 -13.25 23.51 -24.64
C GLY A 26 -13.44 23.18 -23.15
N CYS A 27 -14.47 23.78 -22.54
CA CYS A 27 -15.15 23.19 -21.39
C CYS A 27 -15.81 21.86 -21.80
N SER A 28 -15.52 20.79 -21.08
CA SER A 28 -16.44 19.64 -21.00
C SER A 28 -16.24 18.94 -19.66
N SER A 29 -17.16 19.23 -18.73
CA SER A 29 -17.34 18.46 -17.51
C SER A 29 -17.66 17.01 -17.87
N PRO A 30 -17.09 16.01 -17.18
CA PRO A 30 -17.52 14.63 -17.37
C PRO A 30 -18.96 14.47 -16.85
N PRO A 31 -19.86 13.79 -17.60
CA PRO A 31 -21.24 13.58 -17.18
C PRO A 31 -21.32 12.65 -15.96
N LYS A 32 -22.19 13.02 -15.01
CA LYS A 32 -22.66 12.13 -13.95
C LYS A 32 -23.43 10.98 -14.57
N LEU A 33 -22.90 9.76 -14.47
CA LEU A 33 -23.66 8.54 -14.73
C LEU A 33 -24.49 8.22 -13.47
N SER A 34 -25.78 8.58 -13.50
CA SER A 34 -26.79 7.96 -12.64
C SER A 34 -27.22 6.64 -13.28
N LEU A 35 -26.84 5.52 -12.67
CA LEU A 35 -27.45 4.24 -12.99
C LEU A 35 -28.71 4.07 -12.14
N VAL A 36 -29.86 4.27 -12.78
CA VAL A 36 -31.15 3.77 -12.30
C VAL A 36 -31.13 2.26 -12.46
N VAL A 37 -31.10 1.51 -11.36
CA VAL A 37 -31.45 0.09 -11.39
C VAL A 37 -32.89 -0.04 -10.94
N ALA A 38 -33.72 -0.44 -11.91
CA ALA A 38 -35.13 -0.71 -11.75
C ALA A 38 -35.35 -1.86 -10.77
N THR A 39 -36.34 -1.65 -9.91
CA THR A 39 -36.97 -2.62 -9.03
C THR A 39 -37.63 -3.73 -9.85
N THR A 40 -37.24 -4.98 -9.63
CA THR A 40 -38.14 -6.13 -9.82
C THR A 40 -38.09 -6.99 -8.58
N ALA A 41 -39.03 -6.72 -7.68
CA ALA A 41 -39.43 -7.64 -6.63
C ALA A 41 -40.28 -8.75 -7.26
N THR A 42 -39.94 -10.00 -7.02
CA THR A 42 -40.89 -11.12 -7.12
C THR A 42 -40.63 -12.11 -5.99
N PRO A 43 -41.68 -12.48 -5.22
CA PRO A 43 -41.58 -13.33 -4.05
C PRO A 43 -41.58 -14.80 -4.45
N TYR A 44 -40.79 -15.64 -3.77
CA TYR A 44 -40.96 -17.09 -3.85
C TYR A 44 -41.35 -17.66 -2.50
N LEU A 45 -42.40 -18.47 -2.59
CA LEU A 45 -43.18 -19.11 -1.55
C LEU A 45 -42.36 -20.05 -0.65
N SER A 46 -42.66 -19.96 0.65
CA SER A 46 -42.35 -21.00 1.63
C SER A 46 -43.06 -22.30 1.28
N VAL A 47 -42.30 -23.39 1.18
CA VAL A 47 -42.83 -24.76 1.21
C VAL A 47 -42.28 -25.45 2.44
N THR A 48 -43.18 -25.70 3.38
CA THR A 48 -42.97 -26.55 4.55
C THR A 48 -43.16 -28.01 4.13
N THR A 49 -42.15 -28.85 4.33
CA THR A 49 -42.33 -30.31 4.32
C THR A 49 -41.50 -30.92 5.45
N ALA A 50 -42.20 -31.64 6.33
CA ALA A 50 -41.68 -32.28 7.52
C ALA A 50 -41.26 -33.74 7.24
N LEU A 51 -40.21 -34.14 7.97
CA LEU A 51 -39.86 -35.48 8.47
C LEU A 51 -39.55 -36.62 7.48
N ALA A 52 -38.31 -37.11 7.53
CA ALA A 52 -38.02 -38.52 7.82
C ALA A 52 -36.52 -38.70 8.19
N SER A 53 -36.28 -39.14 9.42
CA SER A 53 -34.99 -39.56 9.95
C SER A 53 -34.49 -40.80 9.23
N THR A 54 -33.26 -40.77 8.72
CA THR A 54 -32.50 -42.00 8.43
C THR A 54 -31.07 -41.81 8.95
N THR A 55 -30.76 -42.54 10.01
CA THR A 55 -29.43 -42.69 10.59
C THR A 55 -28.51 -43.38 9.59
N SER A 56 -27.57 -42.64 9.03
CA SER A 56 -26.36 -43.20 8.42
C SER A 56 -25.15 -42.56 9.08
N SER A 57 -24.55 -43.33 9.98
CA SER A 57 -23.28 -43.04 10.64
C SER A 57 -22.17 -43.04 9.58
N THR A 58 -22.07 -41.92 8.86
CA THR A 58 -20.91 -41.62 8.06
C THR A 58 -19.92 -40.99 9.03
N ILE A 59 -18.81 -41.67 9.29
CA ILE A 59 -17.66 -41.09 9.98
C ILE A 59 -17.21 -39.93 9.11
N ALA A 60 -17.70 -38.73 9.42
CA ALA A 60 -17.20 -37.51 8.86
C ALA A 60 -15.75 -37.42 9.31
N LEU A 61 -14.84 -37.67 8.37
CA LEU A 61 -13.46 -37.25 8.51
C LEU A 61 -13.55 -35.74 8.72
N ASN A 62 -13.42 -35.33 9.97
CA ASN A 62 -13.45 -33.94 10.39
C ASN A 62 -12.16 -33.33 9.83
N THR A 63 -12.20 -33.03 8.53
CA THR A 63 -11.26 -32.10 7.93
C THR A 63 -11.72 -30.77 8.49
N THR A 64 -11.23 -30.46 9.69
CA THR A 64 -11.20 -29.10 10.19
C THR A 64 -10.36 -28.36 9.16
N GLN A 65 -11.00 -27.92 8.07
CA GLN A 65 -10.49 -26.79 7.33
C GLN A 65 -10.41 -25.72 8.40
N VAL A 66 -9.17 -25.44 8.82
CA VAL A 66 -8.88 -24.26 9.61
C VAL A 66 -9.29 -23.14 8.68
N GLU A 67 -10.54 -22.68 8.83
CA GLU A 67 -11.03 -21.49 8.19
C GLU A 67 -10.11 -20.40 8.74
N VAL A 68 -9.12 -20.06 7.93
CA VAL A 68 -8.17 -19.02 8.25
C VAL A 68 -9.02 -17.77 8.42
N ASP A 69 -9.09 -17.28 9.66
CA ASP A 69 -9.74 -16.02 9.95
C ASP A 69 -8.91 -14.91 9.30
N ARG A 70 -9.27 -14.63 8.04
CA ARG A 70 -8.68 -13.64 7.15
C ARG A 70 -8.51 -12.30 7.86
N ASP A 71 -9.44 -11.96 8.75
CA ASP A 71 -9.51 -10.66 9.41
C ASP A 71 -8.43 -10.58 10.48
N GLN A 72 -8.21 -11.69 11.20
CA GLN A 72 -7.09 -11.83 12.12
C GLN A 72 -5.72 -11.78 11.42
N LEU A 73 -5.66 -12.02 10.11
CA LEU A 73 -4.42 -11.96 9.34
C LEU A 73 -4.01 -10.57 8.87
N VAL A 74 -4.91 -9.57 8.88
CA VAL A 74 -4.59 -8.23 8.35
C VAL A 74 -3.35 -7.64 9.02
N LYS A 75 -3.32 -7.63 10.36
CA LYS A 75 -2.21 -7.08 11.13
C LYS A 75 -0.88 -7.83 10.91
N PRO A 76 -0.79 -9.15 11.16
CA PRO A 76 0.49 -9.85 11.01
C PRO A 76 0.99 -9.84 9.56
N GLN A 77 0.11 -9.89 8.57
CA GLN A 77 0.52 -9.79 7.17
C GLN A 77 0.95 -8.36 6.82
N PHE A 78 0.26 -7.32 7.29
CA PHE A 78 0.72 -5.93 7.12
C PHE A 78 2.14 -5.72 7.67
N GLU A 79 2.43 -6.23 8.87
CA GLU A 79 3.77 -6.18 9.47
C GLU A 79 4.80 -6.95 8.63
N GLU A 80 4.42 -8.08 8.03
CA GLU A 80 5.26 -8.82 7.10
C GLU A 80 5.56 -8.01 5.82
N LEU A 81 4.55 -7.36 5.23
CA LEU A 81 4.71 -6.54 4.02
C LEU A 81 5.69 -5.37 4.26
N LEU A 82 5.67 -4.76 5.46
CA LEU A 82 6.66 -3.75 5.85
C LEU A 82 8.10 -4.31 5.85
N GLN A 83 8.29 -5.54 6.34
CA GLN A 83 9.61 -6.19 6.30
C GLN A 83 10.06 -6.50 4.87
N TRP A 84 9.12 -6.89 4.00
CA TRP A 84 9.38 -7.07 2.58
C TRP A 84 9.84 -5.76 1.93
N GLN A 85 9.14 -4.66 2.21
CA GLN A 85 9.52 -3.33 1.75
C GLN A 85 10.94 -2.93 2.21
N ASP A 86 11.27 -3.15 3.49
CA ASP A 86 12.60 -2.82 4.02
C ASP A 86 13.70 -3.64 3.33
N LYS A 87 13.47 -4.94 3.12
CA LYS A 87 14.41 -5.80 2.36
C LYS A 87 14.58 -5.33 0.92
N CYS A 88 13.50 -4.86 0.30
CA CYS A 88 13.54 -4.29 -1.05
C CYS A 88 14.38 -3.02 -1.13
N TYR A 89 14.27 -2.11 -0.15
CA TYR A 89 15.13 -0.93 -0.10
C TYR A 89 16.60 -1.26 0.22
N GLN A 90 16.87 -2.35 0.95
CA GLN A 90 18.24 -2.81 1.21
C GLN A 90 18.89 -3.43 -0.02
N LYS A 91 18.12 -4.16 -0.86
CA LYS A 91 18.60 -4.80 -2.08
C LYS A 91 17.64 -4.62 -3.27
N PRO A 92 17.55 -3.41 -3.85
CA PRO A 92 16.57 -3.13 -4.90
C PRO A 92 16.72 -3.98 -6.16
N SER A 93 17.96 -4.37 -6.51
CA SER A 93 18.25 -5.12 -7.74
C SER A 93 17.69 -6.55 -7.77
N ILE A 94 17.30 -7.09 -6.63
CA ILE A 94 16.69 -8.44 -6.50
C ILE A 94 15.30 -8.39 -5.87
N CYS A 95 14.76 -7.19 -5.65
CA CYS A 95 13.44 -7.02 -5.07
C CYS A 95 12.36 -7.51 -6.05
N ARG A 96 11.42 -8.30 -5.54
CA ARG A 96 10.24 -8.78 -6.26
C ARG A 96 9.02 -8.07 -5.71
N VAL A 97 8.62 -6.97 -6.35
CA VAL A 97 7.54 -6.09 -5.86
C VAL A 97 6.19 -6.81 -5.86
N GLU A 98 6.01 -7.80 -6.74
CA GLU A 98 4.82 -8.65 -6.82
C GLU A 98 4.58 -9.54 -5.58
N GLU A 99 5.58 -9.71 -4.71
CA GLU A 99 5.44 -10.53 -3.49
C GLU A 99 4.59 -9.84 -2.41
N PHE A 100 4.45 -8.52 -2.46
CA PHE A 100 3.77 -7.74 -1.42
C PHE A 100 2.82 -6.66 -1.97
N THR A 101 2.65 -6.60 -3.28
CA THR A 101 1.67 -5.75 -3.97
C THR A 101 0.88 -6.57 -5.00
N ILE A 102 -0.31 -6.12 -5.38
CA ILE A 102 -1.08 -6.76 -6.45
C ILE A 102 -0.68 -6.18 -7.81
N VAL A 103 -0.20 -7.05 -8.71
CA VAL A 103 0.20 -6.69 -10.07
C VAL A 103 -0.97 -6.04 -10.82
N GLY A 104 -0.69 -4.94 -11.53
CA GLY A 104 -1.69 -4.18 -12.27
C GLY A 104 -2.35 -3.04 -11.49
N THR A 105 -2.12 -2.94 -10.17
CA THR A 105 -2.52 -1.76 -9.40
C THR A 105 -1.59 -0.58 -9.67
N LYS A 106 -2.11 0.65 -9.51
CA LYS A 106 -1.29 1.86 -9.63
C LYS A 106 -0.14 1.88 -8.64
N TYR A 107 -0.37 1.39 -7.42
CA TYR A 107 0.66 1.33 -6.39
C TYR A 107 1.76 0.33 -6.74
N HIS A 108 1.43 -0.86 -7.24
CA HIS A 108 2.41 -1.81 -7.74
C HIS A 108 3.31 -1.17 -8.81
N GLN A 109 2.72 -0.50 -9.79
CA GLN A 109 3.47 0.14 -10.86
C GLN A 109 4.41 1.23 -10.32
N ALA A 110 3.90 2.14 -9.50
CA ALA A 110 4.70 3.23 -8.93
C ALA A 110 5.87 2.71 -8.07
N LEU A 111 5.61 1.69 -7.25
CA LEU A 111 6.65 1.09 -6.42
C LEU A 111 7.69 0.32 -7.25
N ALA A 112 7.25 -0.43 -8.27
CA ALA A 112 8.16 -1.13 -9.18
C ALA A 112 9.08 -0.16 -9.93
N GLU A 113 8.54 0.96 -10.42
CA GLU A 113 9.32 2.01 -11.07
C GLU A 113 10.34 2.63 -10.10
N GLN A 114 9.94 2.93 -8.86
CA GLN A 114 10.84 3.48 -7.85
C GLN A 114 11.97 2.50 -7.48
N ILE A 115 11.65 1.24 -7.22
CA ILE A 115 12.64 0.21 -6.89
C ILE A 115 13.60 -0.04 -8.06
N SER A 116 13.09 -0.04 -9.30
CA SER A 116 13.92 -0.15 -10.51
C SER A 116 14.88 1.04 -10.64
N LEU A 117 14.40 2.26 -10.39
CA LEU A 117 15.24 3.45 -10.38
C LEU A 117 16.35 3.35 -9.31
N PHE A 118 16.00 2.87 -8.12
CA PHE A 118 16.96 2.70 -7.04
C PHE A 118 18.03 1.66 -7.41
N ALA A 119 17.62 0.53 -7.97
CA ALA A 119 18.55 -0.50 -8.46
C ALA A 119 19.50 0.06 -9.53
N LYS A 120 18.97 0.78 -10.52
CA LYS A 120 19.74 1.36 -11.63
C LYS A 120 20.79 2.37 -11.18
N ASN A 121 20.49 3.13 -10.12
CA ASN A 121 21.37 4.17 -9.60
C ASN A 121 22.12 3.74 -8.33
N ASN A 122 22.15 2.43 -8.03
CA ASN A 122 22.82 1.90 -6.84
C ASN A 122 22.39 2.59 -5.53
N ILE A 123 21.11 2.96 -5.43
CA ILE A 123 20.51 3.57 -4.25
C ILE A 123 20.02 2.45 -3.33
N ASN A 124 20.47 2.39 -2.08
CA ASN A 124 20.05 1.37 -1.12
C ASN A 124 20.08 1.87 0.32
N SER A 125 19.26 1.27 1.18
CA SER A 125 19.43 1.38 2.63
C SER A 125 20.42 0.34 3.15
N ARG A 126 20.98 0.57 4.34
CA ARG A 126 21.89 -0.37 5.00
C ARG A 126 21.32 -0.84 6.32
N LEU A 127 21.48 -2.14 6.61
CA LEU A 127 21.09 -2.71 7.88
C LEU A 127 21.77 -1.95 9.04
N GLY A 128 20.99 -1.58 10.07
CA GLY A 128 21.47 -0.85 11.24
C GLY A 128 21.71 0.66 11.05
N ASN A 129 21.49 1.22 9.85
CA ASN A 129 21.63 2.65 9.58
C ASN A 129 20.27 3.33 9.55
N GLY A 130 19.77 3.64 10.74
CA GLY A 130 18.41 4.10 10.94
C GLY A 130 17.40 2.95 11.05
N LYS A 131 16.15 3.30 11.30
CA LYS A 131 15.04 2.38 11.50
C LYS A 131 13.73 3.03 11.05
N ARG A 132 12.86 2.24 10.44
CA ARG A 132 11.45 2.56 10.26
C ARG A 132 10.66 1.93 11.40
N GLU A 133 9.97 2.77 12.16
CA GLU A 133 9.09 2.36 13.24
C GLU A 133 7.66 2.63 12.80
N VAL A 134 6.79 1.61 12.89
CA VAL A 134 5.39 1.72 12.49
C VAL A 134 4.51 1.40 13.68
N LYS A 135 3.62 2.32 14.02
CA LYS A 135 2.57 2.14 15.03
C LYS A 135 1.23 2.12 14.30
N ILE A 136 0.57 0.96 14.31
CA ILE A 136 -0.79 0.83 13.77
C ILE A 136 -1.74 1.61 14.68
N GLU A 137 -2.57 2.45 14.07
CA GLU A 137 -3.53 3.33 14.74
C GLU A 137 -4.94 2.74 14.64
N LEU A 138 -5.32 2.29 13.44
CA LEU A 138 -6.63 1.72 13.16
C LEU A 138 -6.52 0.66 12.06
N ILE A 139 -7.32 -0.40 12.20
CA ILE A 139 -7.58 -1.35 11.12
C ILE A 139 -9.08 -1.34 10.88
N SER A 140 -9.49 -1.15 9.64
CA SER A 140 -10.88 -1.29 9.20
C SER A 140 -10.95 -2.28 8.03
N LEU A 141 -12.07 -2.98 7.94
CA LEU A 141 -12.28 -4.04 6.97
C LEU A 141 -13.62 -3.85 6.27
N ASP A 142 -13.62 -4.02 4.96
CA ASP A 142 -14.80 -4.15 4.14
C ASP A 142 -14.87 -5.59 3.61
N ASP A 143 -15.66 -6.41 4.29
CA ASP A 143 -15.84 -7.83 3.97
C ASP A 143 -16.41 -8.07 2.59
N ALA A 144 -17.26 -7.16 2.10
CA ALA A 144 -17.92 -7.31 0.82
C ALA A 144 -16.96 -7.11 -0.35
N SER A 145 -16.00 -6.20 -0.21
CA SER A 145 -14.99 -5.92 -1.23
C SER A 145 -13.67 -6.67 -1.02
N LEU A 146 -13.53 -7.40 0.10
CA LEU A 146 -12.28 -8.07 0.50
C LEU A 146 -11.11 -7.08 0.61
N VAL A 147 -11.38 -5.90 1.15
CA VAL A 147 -10.42 -4.79 1.31
C VAL A 147 -10.25 -4.45 2.78
N ALA A 148 -9.01 -4.20 3.19
CA ALA A 148 -8.68 -3.68 4.50
C ALA A 148 -7.96 -2.32 4.37
N HIS A 149 -8.25 -1.40 5.28
CA HIS A 149 -7.48 -0.17 5.45
C HIS A 149 -6.73 -0.22 6.78
N VAL A 150 -5.44 0.08 6.73
CA VAL A 150 -4.57 0.18 7.90
C VAL A 150 -4.06 1.60 7.99
N ASP A 151 -4.57 2.34 8.98
CA ASP A 151 -4.02 3.63 9.36
C ASP A 151 -2.86 3.39 10.33
N ALA A 152 -1.73 4.03 10.06
CA ALA A 152 -0.53 3.88 10.86
C ALA A 152 0.30 5.15 10.88
N CYS A 153 0.95 5.39 12.02
CA CYS A 153 2.00 6.38 12.14
C CYS A 153 3.38 5.75 11.91
N ILE A 154 4.14 6.31 11.00
CA ILE A 154 5.50 5.89 10.65
C ILE A 154 6.48 6.93 11.15
N TYR A 155 7.50 6.53 11.91
CA TYR A 155 8.70 7.30 12.18
C TYR A 155 9.88 6.66 11.45
N ASP A 156 10.43 7.36 10.47
CA ASP A 156 11.46 6.84 9.58
C ASP A 156 12.75 7.64 9.74
N THR A 157 13.82 6.92 10.08
CA THR A 157 15.18 7.44 10.23
C THR A 157 16.17 6.73 9.29
N VAL A 158 15.68 5.89 8.36
CA VAL A 158 16.50 5.09 7.45
C VAL A 158 17.33 5.98 6.55
N ILE A 159 18.64 5.73 6.53
CA ILE A 159 19.57 6.43 5.64
C ILE A 159 19.69 5.67 4.33
N MET A 160 19.49 6.38 3.23
CA MET A 160 19.69 5.88 1.87
C MET A 160 21.06 6.31 1.35
N TYR A 161 21.73 5.40 0.66
CA TYR A 161 23.06 5.60 0.10
C TYR A 161 23.02 5.45 -1.42
N MET A 162 23.78 6.26 -2.15
CA MET A 162 24.03 6.14 -3.59
C MET A 162 25.53 5.98 -3.80
N ASP A 163 25.96 4.90 -4.44
CA ASP A 163 27.38 4.59 -4.68
C ASP A 163 28.26 4.67 -3.42
N GLY A 164 27.66 4.37 -2.28
CA GLY A 164 28.32 4.36 -0.98
C GLY A 164 28.25 5.67 -0.19
N PHE A 165 27.83 6.77 -0.81
CA PHE A 165 27.66 8.08 -0.19
C PHE A 165 26.22 8.28 0.30
N ILE A 166 26.00 9.14 1.30
CA ILE A 166 24.66 9.48 1.78
C ILE A 166 23.91 10.21 0.65
N PHE A 167 22.81 9.63 0.22
CA PHE A 167 21.90 10.19 -0.76
C PHE A 167 20.72 10.91 -0.09
N ASN A 168 20.21 10.34 1.01
CA ASN A 168 19.12 10.90 1.79
C ASN A 168 19.21 10.38 3.24
N ASP A 169 19.25 11.30 4.19
CA ASP A 169 19.26 11.05 5.64
C ASP A 169 18.12 11.79 6.37
N TYR A 170 17.07 12.18 5.65
CA TYR A 170 15.94 12.88 6.23
C TYR A 170 15.23 12.01 7.27
N VAL A 171 15.10 12.57 8.48
CA VAL A 171 14.23 12.03 9.51
C VAL A 171 12.81 12.50 9.23
N THR A 172 11.87 11.56 9.10
CA THR A 172 10.47 11.88 8.83
C THR A 172 9.54 11.17 9.80
N SER A 173 8.41 11.80 10.09
CA SER A 173 7.27 11.11 10.68
C SER A 173 6.02 11.39 9.87
N ALA A 174 5.10 10.42 9.78
CA ALA A 174 3.91 10.55 8.95
C ALA A 174 2.74 9.71 9.45
N HIS A 175 1.54 10.27 9.38
CA HIS A 175 0.31 9.48 9.40
C HIS A 175 0.03 8.98 7.98
N THR A 176 -0.23 7.69 7.87
CA THR A 176 -0.36 7.00 6.59
C THR A 176 -1.58 6.11 6.60
N GLN A 177 -2.17 5.92 5.43
CA GLN A 177 -3.22 4.95 5.19
C GLN A 177 -2.73 3.96 4.14
N TRP A 178 -2.87 2.67 4.42
CA TRP A 178 -2.52 1.58 3.54
C TRP A 178 -3.78 0.83 3.16
N THR A 179 -3.97 0.56 1.88
CA THR A 179 -5.09 -0.25 1.42
C THR A 179 -4.57 -1.60 0.98
N LEU A 180 -5.11 -2.65 1.59
CA LEU A 180 -4.80 -4.04 1.31
C LEU A 180 -6.00 -4.70 0.66
N GLN A 181 -5.76 -5.64 -0.24
CA GLN A 181 -6.79 -6.49 -0.81
C GLN A 181 -6.40 -7.96 -0.62
N TRP A 182 -7.40 -8.78 -0.31
CA TRP A 182 -7.21 -10.22 -0.20
C TRP A 182 -7.11 -10.82 -1.61
N ASP A 183 -5.95 -11.39 -1.93
CA ASP A 183 -5.69 -11.99 -3.25
C ASP A 183 -4.76 -13.19 -3.09
N ASN A 184 -5.19 -14.35 -3.60
CA ASN A 184 -4.52 -15.65 -3.45
C ASN A 184 -4.18 -15.98 -1.98
N GLU A 185 -5.21 -15.96 -1.12
CA GLU A 185 -5.10 -16.34 0.30
C GLU A 185 -4.16 -15.46 1.14
N ARG A 186 -3.91 -14.22 0.68
CA ARG A 186 -3.02 -13.27 1.36
C ARG A 186 -3.43 -11.83 1.12
N TRP A 187 -3.29 -11.00 2.15
CA TRP A 187 -3.36 -9.55 2.05
C TRP A 187 -2.13 -8.99 1.36
N ARG A 188 -2.34 -8.16 0.33
CA ARG A 188 -1.29 -7.44 -0.40
C ARG A 188 -1.67 -5.99 -0.61
N TRP A 189 -0.68 -5.11 -0.71
CA TRP A 189 -0.94 -3.68 -0.92
C TRP A 189 -1.48 -3.41 -2.32
N ILE A 190 -2.50 -2.57 -2.37
CA ILE A 190 -3.06 -2.02 -3.60
C ILE A 190 -2.98 -0.50 -3.66
N ASP A 191 -2.83 0.15 -2.48
CA ASP A 191 -2.68 1.59 -2.38
C ASP A 191 -1.93 2.01 -1.09
N TYR A 192 -1.37 3.22 -1.13
CA TYR A 192 -0.67 3.87 -0.03
C TYR A 192 -0.82 5.38 -0.13
N GLN A 193 -1.24 5.99 0.97
CA GLN A 193 -1.39 7.43 1.09
C GLN A 193 -0.67 7.97 2.32
N ILE A 194 -0.04 9.14 2.16
CA ILE A 194 0.48 9.95 3.25
C ILE A 194 -0.56 11.03 3.55
N LEU A 195 -1.12 11.00 4.75
CA LEU A 195 -2.15 11.93 5.19
C LEU A 195 -1.53 13.22 5.75
N ARG A 196 -0.44 13.06 6.52
CA ARG A 196 0.36 14.15 7.07
C ARG A 196 1.81 13.69 7.18
N ARG A 197 2.77 14.58 6.91
CA ARG A 197 4.19 14.33 7.09
C ARG A 197 4.87 15.52 7.76
N GLU A 198 5.77 15.22 8.68
CA GLU A 198 6.69 16.17 9.29
C GLU A 198 8.13 15.70 9.15
N TYR A 199 9.06 16.66 9.19
CA TYR A 199 10.50 16.42 9.09
C TYR A 199 11.16 16.75 10.43
N ASN A 200 12.15 15.97 10.82
CA ASN A 200 12.96 16.17 12.03
C ASN A 200 12.16 16.23 13.34
N THR A 201 10.93 15.73 13.33
CA THR A 201 10.03 15.66 14.48
C THR A 201 9.35 14.28 14.49
N ASN A 202 9.15 13.70 15.67
CA ASN A 202 8.46 12.41 15.82
C ASN A 202 7.00 12.62 16.31
N ILE A 203 6.07 12.69 15.36
CA ILE A 203 4.63 12.83 15.68
C ILE A 203 4.00 11.52 16.17
N CYS A 204 4.68 10.37 16.00
CA CYS A 204 4.14 9.06 16.40
C CYS A 204 4.23 8.78 17.91
N GLN A 205 5.05 9.56 18.63
CA GLN A 205 5.15 9.48 20.10
C GLN A 205 3.96 10.14 20.83
N HIS A 206 3.18 10.97 20.13
CA HIS A 206 2.17 11.85 20.74
C HIS A 206 0.74 11.52 20.30
N LEU A 207 0.43 10.22 20.17
CA LEU A 207 -0.95 9.79 19.99
C LEU A 207 -1.64 9.69 21.35
N PRO A 208 -2.81 10.33 21.53
CA PRO A 208 -3.61 10.17 22.75
C PRO A 208 -4.04 8.72 23.00
#